data_AF-A0AAV3ZNK4-F1
#
_entry.id   AF-A0AAV3ZNK4-F1
#
_cell.length_a   1.000
_cell.length_b   1.000
_cell.length_c   1.000
_cell.angle_alpha   90.00
_cell.angle_beta   90.00
_cell.angle_gamma   90.00
#
_symmetry.space_group_name_H-M   'P 1'
#
loop_
_entity.id
_entity.type
_entity.pdbx_description
1 polymer ?
#
loop_
_entity_poly.entity_id
_entity_poly.type
_entity_poly.pdbx_seq_one_letter_code
_entity_poly.pdbx_strand_id
1 'polypeptide(L)'
;MVPAVHAYSMATLSLRYLLHTVEAIEAKINKYTRKWLGVPPGLSDVAMFCRKAKLKLPMKSILEEYKCGKSRLLTMLEESDDPVVKTAQPSLKTGRKWKDTEAVDEAKECLKMKEVIGQTQTDRRGLGSTTAKWWSKTEGKEKRDMIIDEIRNKEDSTRVQKAIQQPQQGQWANWDTAIQRSLTWISGTWRLWE
;
A
#
# COMPACT_ATOMS: atom_id res chain seq x y z
N MET A 1 -18.10 9.60 40.59
CA MET A 1 -16.68 9.58 40.17
C MET A 1 -16.33 8.38 39.26
N VAL A 2 -17.29 7.80 38.52
CA VAL A 2 -17.11 6.63 37.63
C VAL A 2 -17.18 6.91 36.10
N PRO A 3 -17.77 8.02 35.58
CA PRO A 3 -17.95 8.16 34.13
C PRO A 3 -16.63 8.42 33.37
N ALA A 4 -15.62 9.00 34.03
CA ALA A 4 -14.32 9.26 33.39
C ALA A 4 -13.56 7.97 33.04
N VAL A 5 -13.63 6.93 33.89
CA VAL A 5 -12.91 5.66 33.67
C VAL A 5 -13.54 4.85 32.52
N HIS A 6 -14.86 4.88 32.38
CA HIS A 6 -15.56 4.25 31.26
C HIS A 6 -15.33 4.97 29.93
N ALA A 7 -15.30 6.31 29.93
CA ALA A 7 -14.96 7.09 28.73
C ALA A 7 -13.51 6.86 28.28
N TYR A 8 -12.57 6.78 29.24
CA TYR A 8 -11.18 6.40 28.94
C TYR A 8 -11.06 4.96 28.42
N SER A 9 -11.84 4.01 28.95
CA SER A 9 -11.86 2.62 28.47
C SER A 9 -12.42 2.52 27.04
N MET A 10 -13.51 3.20 26.72
CA MET A 10 -14.07 3.21 25.36
C MET A 10 -13.20 3.99 24.35
N ALA A 11 -12.55 5.08 24.76
CA ALA A 11 -11.60 5.80 23.91
C ALA A 11 -10.33 4.99 23.64
N THR A 12 -9.82 4.27 24.63
CA THR A 12 -8.66 3.37 24.48
C THR A 12 -9.01 2.09 23.73
N LEU A 13 -10.26 1.61 23.81
CA LEU A 13 -10.79 0.58 22.92
C LEU A 13 -10.92 1.12 21.49
N SER A 14 -11.52 2.29 21.25
CA SER A 14 -11.58 2.89 19.90
C SER A 14 -10.19 3.04 19.25
N LEU A 15 -9.16 3.34 20.05
CA LEU A 15 -7.76 3.41 19.63
C LEU A 15 -7.14 2.05 19.22
N ARG A 16 -7.68 0.90 19.64
CA ARG A 16 -7.13 -0.43 19.30
C ARG A 16 -7.64 -1.04 17.99
N TYR A 17 -8.73 -0.53 17.40
CA TYR A 17 -9.50 -1.30 16.39
C TYR A 17 -9.46 -0.78 14.96
N LEU A 18 -8.91 0.42 14.68
CA LEU A 18 -9.06 1.03 13.35
C LEU A 18 -8.49 0.16 12.20
N LEU A 19 -7.26 -0.35 12.33
CA LEU A 19 -6.68 -1.19 11.27
C LEU A 19 -7.35 -2.58 11.23
N HIS A 20 -7.64 -3.19 12.38
CA HIS A 20 -8.29 -4.51 12.45
C HIS A 20 -9.68 -4.50 11.81
N THR A 21 -10.45 -3.43 11.98
CA THR A 21 -11.74 -3.27 11.31
C THR A 21 -11.59 -3.23 9.79
N VAL A 22 -10.58 -2.51 9.27
CA VAL A 22 -10.29 -2.49 7.83
C VAL A 22 -9.88 -3.88 7.34
N GLU A 23 -9.09 -4.63 8.12
CA GLU A 23 -8.68 -6.01 7.79
C GLU A 23 -9.90 -6.94 7.71
N ALA A 24 -10.84 -6.82 8.65
CA ALA A 24 -12.07 -7.60 8.65
C ALA A 24 -12.98 -7.26 7.45
N ILE A 25 -13.07 -5.98 7.08
CA ILE A 25 -13.82 -5.53 5.89
C ILE A 25 -13.20 -6.11 4.63
N GLU A 26 -11.88 -5.99 4.46
CA GLU A 26 -11.18 -6.53 3.30
C GLU A 26 -11.33 -8.06 3.21
N ALA A 27 -11.19 -8.79 4.32
CA ALA A 27 -11.39 -10.24 4.35
C ALA A 27 -12.82 -10.63 3.90
N LYS A 28 -13.84 -9.89 4.33
CA LYS A 28 -15.23 -10.12 3.94
C LYS A 28 -15.42 -9.85 2.45
N ILE A 29 -14.90 -8.74 1.94
CA ILE A 29 -14.96 -8.38 0.52
C ILE A 29 -14.25 -9.44 -0.32
N ASN A 30 -13.03 -9.84 0.04
CA ASN A 30 -12.25 -10.84 -0.69
C ASN A 30 -12.96 -12.19 -0.76
N LYS A 31 -13.72 -12.57 0.27
CA LYS A 31 -14.54 -13.80 0.22
C LYS A 31 -15.60 -13.71 -0.89
N TYR A 32 -16.32 -12.61 -0.97
CA TYR A 32 -17.33 -12.41 -2.03
C TYR A 32 -16.69 -12.22 -3.39
N THR A 33 -15.57 -11.49 -3.49
CA THR A 33 -14.86 -11.29 -4.75
C THR A 33 -14.33 -12.59 -5.32
N ARG A 34 -13.77 -13.49 -4.48
CA ARG A 34 -13.36 -14.82 -4.94
C ARG A 34 -14.54 -15.64 -5.48
N LYS A 35 -15.67 -15.62 -4.77
CA LYS A 35 -16.90 -16.29 -5.21
C LYS A 35 -17.42 -15.70 -6.54
N TRP A 36 -17.36 -14.39 -6.68
CA TRP A 36 -17.78 -13.68 -7.89
C TRP A 36 -16.85 -13.97 -9.09
N LEU A 37 -15.54 -14.08 -8.86
CA LEU A 37 -14.55 -14.44 -9.88
C LEU A 37 -14.47 -15.95 -10.16
N GLY A 38 -15.24 -16.80 -9.48
CA GLY A 38 -15.18 -18.25 -9.64
C GLY A 38 -13.86 -18.89 -9.19
N VAL A 39 -13.02 -18.15 -8.48
CA VAL A 39 -11.70 -18.66 -8.04
C VAL A 39 -11.83 -19.40 -6.70
N PRO A 40 -10.93 -20.37 -6.42
CA PRO A 40 -10.96 -21.13 -5.18
C PRO A 40 -10.87 -20.22 -3.94
N PRO A 41 -11.58 -20.55 -2.85
CA PRO A 41 -11.54 -19.76 -1.61
C PRO A 41 -10.14 -19.71 -0.99
N GLY A 42 -9.29 -20.70 -1.29
CA GLY A 42 -7.90 -20.78 -0.85
C GLY A 42 -6.91 -19.91 -1.63
N LEU A 43 -7.35 -19.19 -2.69
CA LEU A 43 -6.50 -18.28 -3.44
C LEU A 43 -6.00 -17.15 -2.54
N SER A 44 -4.69 -16.94 -2.50
CA SER A 44 -4.07 -15.91 -1.66
C SER A 44 -4.47 -14.49 -2.10
N ASP A 45 -4.58 -13.57 -1.13
CA ASP A 45 -4.82 -12.15 -1.43
C ASP A 45 -3.65 -11.52 -2.22
N VAL A 46 -2.46 -12.14 -2.16
CA VAL A 46 -1.29 -11.72 -2.94
C VAL A 46 -1.59 -11.83 -4.44
N ALA A 47 -2.23 -12.91 -4.89
CA ALA A 47 -2.61 -13.06 -6.29
C ALA A 47 -3.64 -12.02 -6.75
N MET A 48 -4.44 -11.47 -5.82
CA MET A 48 -5.46 -10.47 -6.15
C MET A 48 -4.92 -9.03 -6.21
N PHE A 49 -3.97 -8.67 -5.34
CA PHE A 49 -3.54 -7.27 -5.17
C PHE A 49 -2.10 -6.97 -5.58
N CYS A 50 -1.26 -7.98 -5.82
CA CYS A 50 0.14 -7.77 -6.13
C CYS A 50 0.32 -7.13 -7.51
N ARG A 51 1.01 -5.99 -7.56
CA ARG A 51 1.36 -5.31 -8.81
C ARG A 51 2.53 -5.96 -9.53
N LYS A 52 3.35 -6.74 -8.83
CA LYS A 52 4.46 -7.51 -9.42
C LYS A 52 4.04 -8.91 -9.90
N ALA A 53 2.82 -9.35 -9.61
CA ALA A 53 2.31 -10.63 -10.09
C ALA A 53 2.24 -10.71 -11.62
N LYS A 54 2.43 -11.91 -12.16
CA LYS A 54 2.37 -12.14 -13.62
C LYS A 54 0.98 -11.87 -14.19
N LEU A 55 -0.07 -12.12 -13.42
CA LEU A 55 -1.42 -11.68 -13.71
C LEU A 55 -1.80 -10.58 -12.71
N LYS A 56 -2.03 -9.35 -13.20
CA LYS A 56 -2.58 -8.28 -12.38
C LYS A 56 -4.08 -8.21 -12.56
N LEU A 57 -4.82 -8.30 -11.47
CA LEU A 57 -6.24 -8.00 -11.47
C LEU A 57 -6.44 -6.49 -11.33
N PRO A 58 -7.54 -5.93 -11.86
CA PRO A 58 -7.86 -4.51 -11.72
C PRO A 58 -8.44 -4.19 -10.33
N MET A 59 -7.89 -4.80 -9.28
CA MET A 59 -8.34 -4.67 -7.90
C MET A 59 -7.28 -3.96 -7.06
N LYS A 60 -7.75 -3.19 -6.08
CA LYS A 60 -6.90 -2.54 -5.08
C LYS A 60 -7.26 -3.02 -3.70
N SER A 61 -6.24 -3.19 -2.85
CA SER A 61 -6.42 -3.55 -1.45
C SER A 61 -6.93 -2.33 -0.67
N ILE A 62 -7.96 -2.53 0.15
CA ILE A 62 -8.55 -1.47 0.96
C ILE A 62 -7.60 -1.09 2.10
N LEU A 63 -6.89 -2.06 2.66
CA LEU A 63 -5.83 -1.85 3.65
C LEU A 63 -4.72 -0.97 3.10
N GLU A 64 -4.29 -1.22 1.86
CA GLU A 64 -3.28 -0.38 1.23
C GLU A 64 -3.78 1.04 1.04
N GLU A 65 -5.00 1.24 0.53
CA GLU A 65 -5.55 2.59 0.35
C GLU A 65 -5.83 3.29 1.69
N TYR A 66 -6.19 2.54 2.74
CA TYR A 66 -6.32 3.07 4.10
C TYR A 66 -4.98 3.60 4.63
N LYS A 67 -3.90 2.81 4.51
CA LYS A 67 -2.55 3.21 4.91
C LYS A 67 -2.09 4.43 4.11
N CYS A 68 -2.24 4.38 2.79
CA CYS A 68 -1.90 5.50 1.91
C CYS A 68 -2.70 6.76 2.24
N GLY A 69 -4.00 6.62 2.55
CA GLY A 69 -4.86 7.73 2.95
C GLY A 69 -4.41 8.38 4.26
N LYS A 70 -4.07 7.58 5.26
CA LYS A 70 -3.54 8.06 6.55
C LYS A 70 -2.20 8.77 6.38
N SER A 71 -1.25 8.14 5.68
CA SER A 71 0.05 8.76 5.40
C SER A 71 -0.08 10.04 4.59
N ARG A 72 -1.00 10.07 3.61
CA ARG A 72 -1.25 11.28 2.81
C ARG A 72 -1.78 12.42 3.68
N LEU A 73 -2.72 12.12 4.58
CA LEU A 73 -3.24 13.09 5.53
C LEU A 73 -2.14 13.60 6.45
N LEU A 74 -1.28 12.71 6.98
CA LEU A 74 -0.17 13.09 7.84
C LEU A 74 0.76 14.08 7.12
N THR A 75 1.21 13.75 5.90
CA THR A 75 2.12 14.64 5.17
C THR A 75 1.44 15.95 4.75
N MET A 76 0.13 15.94 4.48
CA MET A 76 -0.62 17.19 4.24
C MET A 76 -0.66 18.10 5.48
N LEU A 77 -0.77 17.52 6.67
CA LEU A 77 -0.75 18.29 7.92
C LEU A 77 0.65 18.83 8.23
N GLU A 78 1.71 18.04 7.97
CA GLU A 78 3.11 18.47 8.10
C GLU A 78 3.46 19.65 7.16
N GLU A 79 2.93 19.62 5.93
CA GLU A 79 3.16 20.64 4.90
C GLU A 79 2.13 21.77 4.92
N SER A 80 1.25 21.85 5.93
CA SER A 80 0.21 22.87 5.97
C SER A 80 0.80 24.29 6.07
N ASP A 81 0.22 25.23 5.30
CA ASP A 81 0.57 26.65 5.36
C ASP A 81 0.10 27.32 6.66
N ASP A 82 -0.89 26.74 7.34
CA ASP A 82 -1.39 27.25 8.61
C ASP A 82 -0.38 26.93 9.74
N PRO A 83 0.21 27.96 10.38
CA PRO A 83 1.21 27.75 11.43
C PRO A 83 0.65 27.04 12.67
N VAL A 84 -0.65 27.18 12.95
CA VAL A 84 -1.30 26.51 14.09
C VAL A 84 -1.37 25.01 13.82
N VAL A 85 -1.82 24.62 12.62
CA VAL A 85 -1.91 23.20 12.21
C VAL A 85 -0.53 22.57 12.16
N LYS A 86 0.44 23.27 11.56
CA LYS A 86 1.82 22.82 11.43
C LYS A 86 2.54 22.65 12.78
N THR A 87 2.18 23.46 13.77
CA THR A 87 2.71 23.36 15.14
C THR A 87 2.01 22.27 15.95
N ALA A 88 0.69 22.13 15.80
CA ALA A 88 -0.10 21.17 16.58
C ALA A 88 0.18 19.71 16.21
N GLN A 89 0.54 19.42 14.94
CA GLN A 89 0.83 18.08 14.40
C GLN A 89 -0.01 16.96 15.05
N PRO A 90 -1.34 16.98 14.85
CA PRO A 90 -2.22 16.08 15.57
C PRO A 90 -1.90 14.63 15.20
N SER A 91 -1.70 13.79 16.22
CA SER A 91 -1.42 12.38 16.01
C SER A 91 -2.62 11.68 15.37
N LEU A 92 -2.41 11.05 14.22
CA LEU A 92 -3.47 10.30 13.56
C LEU A 92 -3.73 9.00 14.32
N LYS A 93 -5.02 8.70 14.51
CA LYS A 93 -5.43 7.40 15.04
C LYS A 93 -5.23 6.34 13.96
N THR A 94 -4.19 5.53 14.10
CA THR A 94 -3.82 4.43 13.19
C THR A 94 -3.81 3.05 13.87
N GLY A 95 -3.72 3.02 15.20
CA GLY A 95 -3.78 1.81 16.03
C GLY A 95 -2.40 1.36 16.51
N ARG A 96 -2.30 0.14 17.09
CA ARG A 96 -1.02 -0.41 17.59
C ARG A 96 -0.22 -1.18 16.53
N LYS A 97 -0.92 -1.83 15.59
CA LYS A 97 -0.33 -2.76 14.61
C LYS A 97 0.49 -2.06 13.53
N TRP A 98 0.14 -0.82 13.22
CA TRP A 98 0.81 -0.01 12.21
C TRP A 98 0.75 1.46 12.64
N LYS A 99 1.88 2.15 12.48
CA LYS A 99 2.01 3.58 12.72
C LYS A 99 2.35 4.26 11.42
N ASP A 100 1.63 5.34 11.14
CA ASP A 100 1.77 6.16 9.95
C ASP A 100 3.06 6.99 9.95
N THR A 101 3.47 7.52 11.10
CA THR A 101 4.71 8.30 11.22
C THR A 101 5.92 7.46 10.84
N GLU A 102 6.07 6.27 11.43
CA GLU A 102 7.16 5.34 11.13
C GLU A 102 7.17 4.93 9.65
N ALA A 103 5.99 4.68 9.06
CA ALA A 103 5.87 4.31 7.65
C ALA A 103 6.24 5.47 6.71
N VAL A 104 5.89 6.71 7.07
CA VAL A 104 6.24 7.90 6.29
C VAL A 104 7.73 8.20 6.41
N ASP A 105 8.31 8.08 7.60
CA ASP A 105 9.73 8.33 7.83
C ASP A 105 10.59 7.31 7.08
N GLU A 106 10.24 6.03 7.14
CA GLU A 106 10.93 4.99 6.36
C GLU A 106 10.79 5.22 4.86
N ALA A 107 9.63 5.66 4.38
CA ALA A 107 9.45 6.02 2.97
C ALA A 107 10.34 7.20 2.57
N LYS A 108 10.43 8.25 3.41
CA LYS A 108 11.35 9.39 3.21
C LYS A 108 12.82 8.92 3.17
N GLU A 109 13.22 8.02 4.04
CA GLU A 109 14.57 7.44 4.05
C GLU A 109 14.86 6.62 2.79
N CYS A 110 13.91 5.79 2.36
CA CYS A 110 14.04 5.00 1.15
C CYS A 110 14.19 5.89 -0.09
N LEU A 111 13.45 7.00 -0.16
CA LEU A 111 13.58 8.00 -1.22
C LEU A 111 14.96 8.66 -1.23
N LYS A 112 15.48 9.07 -0.06
CA LYS A 112 16.84 9.60 0.07
C LYS A 112 17.88 8.56 -0.38
N MET A 113 17.71 7.29 0.00
CA MET A 113 18.61 6.22 -0.39
C MET A 113 18.59 5.97 -1.90
N LYS A 114 17.40 5.99 -2.54
CA LYS A 114 17.26 5.90 -3.99
C LYS A 114 17.93 7.07 -4.71
N GLU A 115 17.88 8.26 -4.13
CA GLU A 115 18.58 9.42 -4.65
C GLU A 115 20.11 9.25 -4.59
N VAL A 116 20.64 8.70 -3.49
CA VAL A 116 22.09 8.40 -3.35
C VAL A 116 22.54 7.31 -4.33
N ILE A 117 21.75 6.25 -4.52
CA ILE A 117 22.04 5.18 -5.47
C ILE A 117 22.06 5.73 -6.91
N GLY A 118 21.26 6.76 -7.17
CA GLY A 118 21.13 7.36 -8.49
C GLY A 118 20.25 6.52 -9.44
N GLN A 119 20.36 6.80 -10.73
CA GLN A 119 19.61 6.06 -11.73
C GLN A 119 20.20 4.67 -11.94
N THR A 120 19.38 3.65 -11.69
CA THR A 120 19.70 2.27 -12.02
C THR A 120 19.11 1.88 -13.37
N GLN A 121 19.77 0.95 -14.05
CA GLN A 121 19.22 0.36 -15.26
C GLN A 121 17.91 -0.36 -14.90
N THR A 122 16.83 0.01 -15.60
CA THR A 122 15.55 -0.70 -15.49
C THR A 122 15.41 -1.66 -16.66
N ASP A 123 15.26 -2.95 -16.36
CA ASP A 123 15.13 -4.03 -17.34
C ASP A 123 16.25 -4.01 -18.41
N ARG A 124 15.88 -4.29 -19.67
CA ARG A 124 16.77 -4.26 -20.84
C ARG A 124 16.78 -2.90 -21.54
N ARG A 125 16.31 -1.83 -20.89
CA ARG A 125 16.16 -0.50 -21.51
C ARG A 125 17.45 0.34 -21.51
N GLY A 126 18.49 -0.12 -20.81
CA GLY A 126 19.75 0.61 -20.67
C GLY A 126 19.68 1.76 -19.66
N LEU A 127 20.84 2.37 -19.40
CA LEU A 127 20.97 3.55 -18.54
C LEU A 127 20.43 4.80 -19.26
N GLY A 128 19.74 5.69 -18.53
CA GLY A 128 19.20 6.95 -19.08
C GLY A 128 17.86 6.84 -19.82
N SER A 129 17.24 5.66 -19.92
CA SER A 129 15.93 5.49 -20.56
C SER A 129 14.77 6.12 -19.77
N THR A 130 14.96 6.46 -18.50
CA THR A 130 13.91 6.99 -17.63
C THR A 130 14.35 8.36 -17.10
N THR A 131 13.44 9.35 -17.09
CA THR A 131 13.68 10.62 -16.41
C THR A 131 13.55 10.41 -14.90
N ALA A 132 14.63 10.61 -14.14
CA ALA A 132 14.57 10.51 -12.68
C ALA A 132 13.90 11.74 -12.08
N LYS A 133 12.95 11.48 -11.19
CA LYS A 133 12.46 12.47 -10.23
C LYS A 133 13.29 12.34 -8.95
N TRP A 134 13.92 13.42 -8.55
CA TRP A 134 14.81 13.45 -7.40
C TRP A 134 14.09 14.00 -6.19
N TRP A 135 14.17 13.29 -5.07
CA TRP A 135 13.48 13.65 -3.83
C TRP A 135 13.87 15.05 -3.35
N SER A 136 15.15 15.41 -3.42
CA SER A 136 15.64 16.75 -3.06
C SER A 136 15.09 17.89 -3.93
N LYS A 137 14.69 17.60 -5.17
CA LYS A 137 14.23 18.59 -6.16
C LYS A 137 12.71 18.68 -6.27
N THR A 138 11.99 17.80 -5.60
CA THR A 138 10.52 17.77 -5.61
C THR A 138 9.94 18.47 -4.39
N GLU A 139 8.87 19.23 -4.60
CA GLU A 139 8.18 19.98 -3.55
C GLU A 139 6.66 19.78 -3.61
N GLY A 140 5.99 20.12 -2.49
CA GLY A 140 4.54 20.09 -2.35
C GLY A 140 3.90 18.75 -2.72
N LYS A 141 2.89 18.79 -3.61
CA LYS A 141 2.10 17.61 -3.97
C LYS A 141 2.96 16.49 -4.56
N GLU A 142 3.93 16.80 -5.41
CA GLU A 142 4.76 15.77 -6.05
C GLU A 142 5.58 15.01 -5.01
N LYS A 143 6.10 15.72 -4.02
CA LYS A 143 6.84 15.15 -2.90
C LYS A 143 5.96 14.18 -2.10
N ARG A 144 4.72 14.58 -1.80
CA ARG A 144 3.74 13.70 -1.15
C ARG A 144 3.42 12.46 -1.99
N ASP A 145 3.21 12.63 -3.29
CA ASP A 145 2.92 11.51 -4.19
C ASP A 145 4.10 10.51 -4.22
N MET A 146 5.35 10.98 -4.21
CA MET A 146 6.54 10.11 -4.09
C MET A 146 6.53 9.30 -2.78
N ILE A 147 6.20 9.91 -1.64
CA ILE A 147 6.09 9.18 -0.35
C ILE A 147 5.02 8.09 -0.45
N ILE A 148 3.84 8.43 -0.97
CA ILE A 148 2.74 7.47 -1.07
C ILE A 148 3.09 6.31 -2.00
N ASP A 149 3.74 6.60 -3.13
CA ASP A 149 4.17 5.56 -4.06
C ASP A 149 5.24 4.65 -3.45
N GLU A 150 6.12 5.16 -2.58
CA GLU A 150 7.02 4.28 -1.81
C GLU A 150 6.29 3.41 -0.80
N ILE A 151 5.31 3.95 -0.07
CA ILE A 151 4.50 3.14 0.86
C ILE A 151 3.80 2.02 0.09
N ARG A 152 3.25 2.33 -1.08
CA ARG A 152 2.68 1.34 -2.00
C ARG A 152 3.72 0.31 -2.44
N ASN A 153 4.91 0.74 -2.86
CA ASN A 153 5.99 -0.16 -3.26
C ASN A 153 6.43 -1.08 -2.12
N LYS A 154 6.43 -0.59 -0.88
CA LYS A 154 6.73 -1.39 0.30
C LYS A 154 5.66 -2.44 0.56
N GLU A 155 4.38 -2.08 0.53
CA GLU A 155 3.27 -3.06 0.66
C GLU A 155 3.35 -4.13 -0.43
N ASP A 156 3.65 -3.75 -1.67
CA ASP A 156 3.81 -4.71 -2.77
C ASP A 156 5.01 -5.62 -2.57
N SER A 157 6.11 -5.10 -2.03
CA SER A 157 7.30 -5.89 -1.70
C SER A 157 7.02 -6.90 -0.59
N THR A 158 6.25 -6.52 0.43
CA THR A 158 5.78 -7.46 1.47
C THR A 158 4.88 -8.56 0.88
N ARG A 159 4.03 -8.23 -0.10
CA ARG A 159 3.23 -9.24 -0.82
C ARG A 159 4.10 -10.20 -1.61
N VAL A 160 5.13 -9.70 -2.31
CA VAL A 160 6.09 -10.56 -3.03
C VAL A 160 6.85 -11.47 -2.07
N GLN A 161 7.33 -10.93 -0.94
CA GLN A 161 7.97 -11.74 0.11
C GLN A 161 7.04 -12.86 0.59
N LYS A 162 5.77 -12.55 0.84
CA LYS A 162 4.75 -13.54 1.20
C LYS A 162 4.53 -14.58 0.11
N ALA A 163 4.52 -14.19 -1.17
CA ALA A 163 4.43 -15.14 -2.28
C ALA A 163 5.64 -16.07 -2.34
N ILE A 164 6.86 -15.57 -2.17
CA ILE A 164 8.08 -16.42 -2.20
C ILE A 164 8.01 -17.51 -1.10
N GLN A 165 7.38 -17.21 0.04
CA GLN A 165 7.17 -18.17 1.13
C GLN A 165 6.03 -19.17 0.87
N GLN A 166 5.28 -19.06 -0.24
CA GLN A 166 4.19 -19.95 -0.62
C GLN A 166 4.65 -20.93 -1.71
N PRO A 167 5.03 -22.18 -1.38
CA PRO A 167 5.68 -23.08 -2.34
C PRO A 167 4.82 -23.50 -3.53
N GLN A 168 3.48 -23.50 -3.38
CA GLN A 168 2.54 -23.85 -4.44
C GLN A 168 1.96 -22.61 -5.14
N GLN A 169 1.37 -21.69 -4.37
CA GLN A 169 0.71 -20.50 -4.94
C GLN A 169 1.69 -19.39 -5.35
N GLY A 170 2.93 -19.43 -4.86
CA GLY A 170 3.97 -18.43 -5.09
C GLY A 170 4.93 -18.76 -6.23
N GLN A 171 4.76 -19.89 -6.92
CA GLN A 171 5.69 -20.32 -7.98
C GLN A 171 5.82 -19.29 -9.12
N TRP A 172 4.80 -18.45 -9.32
CA TRP A 172 4.85 -17.36 -10.30
C TRP A 172 5.99 -16.37 -10.07
N ALA A 173 6.55 -16.30 -8.85
CA ALA A 173 7.70 -15.48 -8.54
C ALA A 173 8.96 -15.91 -9.33
N ASN A 174 9.04 -17.17 -9.74
CA ASN A 174 10.17 -17.74 -10.48
C ASN A 174 9.92 -17.82 -12.01
N TRP A 175 8.79 -17.30 -12.49
CA TRP A 175 8.44 -17.39 -13.92
C TRP A 175 9.12 -16.28 -14.74
N ASP A 176 10.44 -16.31 -14.87
CA ASP A 176 11.20 -15.22 -15.50
C ASP A 176 10.82 -14.97 -16.97
N THR A 177 10.44 -16.02 -17.69
CA THR A 177 10.03 -15.96 -19.10
C THR A 177 8.57 -15.55 -19.31
N ALA A 178 7.74 -15.58 -18.27
CA ALA A 178 6.32 -15.28 -18.41
C ALA A 178 6.09 -13.76 -18.57
N ILE A 179 5.40 -13.40 -19.66
CA ILE A 179 4.96 -12.03 -19.94
C ILE A 179 3.89 -11.64 -18.92
N GLN A 180 4.09 -10.50 -18.25
CA GLN A 180 3.11 -9.95 -17.33
C GLN A 180 1.87 -9.47 -18.10
N ARG A 181 0.69 -9.91 -17.67
CA ARG A 181 -0.61 -9.49 -18.20
C ARG A 181 -1.35 -8.70 -17.13
N SER A 182 -1.85 -7.53 -17.52
CA SER A 182 -2.73 -6.72 -16.66
C SER A 182 -4.14 -6.78 -17.22
N LEU A 183 -5.07 -7.34 -16.46
CA LEU A 183 -6.49 -7.30 -16.80
C LEU A 183 -7.05 -5.92 -16.46
N THR A 184 -7.93 -5.43 -17.31
CA THR A 184 -8.75 -4.24 -17.01
C THR A 184 -10.21 -4.66 -16.85
N TRP A 185 -11.01 -3.84 -16.18
CA TRP A 185 -12.45 -4.07 -16.02
C TRP A 185 -13.19 -4.25 -17.35
N ILE A 186 -12.71 -3.56 -18.39
CA ILE A 186 -13.34 -3.54 -19.71
C ILE A 186 -12.84 -4.70 -20.58
N SER A 187 -11.53 -4.93 -20.61
CA SER A 187 -10.95 -5.88 -21.57
C SER A 187 -10.99 -7.34 -21.14
N GLY A 188 -11.05 -7.62 -19.82
CA GLY A 188 -10.64 -8.92 -19.30
C GLY A 188 -11.54 -9.59 -18.26
N THR A 189 -12.44 -8.89 -17.57
CA THR A 189 -13.26 -9.53 -16.50
C THR A 189 -14.54 -10.17 -17.05
N TRP A 190 -15.16 -9.56 -18.06
CA TRP A 190 -16.40 -10.07 -18.67
C TRP A 190 -16.16 -11.26 -19.58
N ARG A 191 -15.03 -11.28 -20.31
CA ARG A 191 -14.65 -12.35 -21.26
C ARG A 191 -14.12 -13.64 -20.64
N LEU A 192 -13.98 -13.71 -19.31
CA LEU A 192 -13.60 -14.96 -18.63
C LEU A 192 -14.79 -15.93 -18.45
N TRP A 193 -15.99 -15.49 -18.82
CA TRP A 193 -17.26 -16.20 -18.63
C TRP A 193 -18.04 -16.44 -19.93
N GLU A 194 -17.44 -16.14 -21.08
CA GLU A 194 -17.87 -16.58 -22.42
C GLU A 194 -16.96 -17.72 -22.88
#